data_AF-A0A1M5HY83-F1
#
_entry.id   AF-A0A1M5HY83-F1
#
_cell.length_a   1.000
_cell.length_b   1.000
_cell.length_c   1.000
_cell.angle_alpha   90.00
_cell.angle_beta   90.00
_cell.angle_gamma   90.00
#
_symmetry.space_group_name_H-M   'P 1'
#
loop_
_entity.id
_entity.type
_entity.pdbx_description
1 polymer ?
#
loop_
_entity_poly.entity_id
_entity_poly.type
_entity_poly.pdbx_seq_one_letter_code
_entity_poly.pdbx_strand_id
1 'polypeptide(L)'
;MNFLKLIRYQNLLLLAFMQLIFRYGFFKYQNIPLALADWQYNLLVLSTVLIAAGGYVINNIFDQDTDLINNPKNVIVGASISETHAYNIYLALTSIGVAMGFYLSNVIEKPGFAAIFILIAATLYLYATSLKQMMLIGNIVVALLLSFSVIIVGIFDLFPATTSENQQQMGIFFSMLLDFAIFAFIINLLREITKDIEDFEGDHNQGMTTFPIFVGEEKATKIVFALSFIPLILVIYYINRYLLDLLFVTIYLLLFVCGPLLVFILKIWNAKSKQQFHFLSFLLKLILFFGILSVAVISFNMKYND
;
A
#
# COMPACT_ATOMS: atom_id res chain seq x y z
N MET A 1 7.02 -3.16 23.44
CA MET A 1 6.58 -1.99 22.62
C MET A 1 7.55 -1.67 21.47
N ASN A 2 8.87 -1.81 21.66
CA ASN A 2 9.87 -1.46 20.63
C ASN A 2 9.78 -2.31 19.35
N PHE A 3 9.47 -3.60 19.45
CA PHE A 3 9.32 -4.49 18.29
C PHE A 3 8.15 -4.09 17.35
N LEU A 4 6.98 -3.74 17.91
CA LEU A 4 5.83 -3.33 17.09
C LEU A 4 6.10 -2.03 16.34
N LYS A 5 6.84 -1.10 16.96
CA LYS A 5 7.28 0.12 16.28
C LYS A 5 8.31 -0.20 15.19
N LEU A 6 9.23 -1.14 15.42
CA LEU A 6 10.26 -1.57 14.44
C LEU A 6 9.61 -2.01 13.13
N ILE A 7 8.60 -2.88 13.21
CA ILE A 7 7.93 -3.41 12.02
C ILE A 7 6.85 -2.47 11.46
N ARG A 8 6.67 -1.27 12.04
CA ARG A 8 5.62 -0.31 11.68
C ARG A 8 4.22 -0.96 11.63
N TYR A 9 3.84 -1.64 12.72
CA TYR A 9 2.66 -2.53 12.79
C TYR A 9 1.36 -1.92 12.24
N GLN A 10 1.13 -0.61 12.38
CA GLN A 10 -0.07 0.05 11.86
C GLN A 10 -0.18 -0.01 10.32
N ASN A 11 0.95 0.02 9.61
CA ASN A 11 0.95 -0.12 8.15
C ASN A 11 0.73 -1.59 7.76
N LEU A 12 1.27 -2.53 8.53
CA LEU A 12 1.05 -3.96 8.33
C LEU A 12 -0.41 -4.37 8.60
N LEU A 13 -1.04 -3.78 9.61
CA LEU A 13 -2.47 -3.99 9.86
C LEU A 13 -3.32 -3.47 8.71
N LEU A 14 -2.99 -2.29 8.16
CA LEU A 14 -3.64 -1.78 6.96
C LEU A 14 -3.44 -2.74 5.79
N LEU A 15 -2.22 -3.21 5.54
CA LEU A 15 -1.91 -4.20 4.50
C LEU A 15 -2.75 -5.47 4.63
N ALA A 16 -2.77 -6.07 5.82
CA ALA A 16 -3.57 -7.26 6.10
C ALA A 16 -5.07 -6.99 5.90
N PHE A 17 -5.56 -5.86 6.40
CA PHE A 17 -6.95 -5.45 6.26
C PHE A 17 -7.36 -5.30 4.79
N MET A 18 -6.51 -4.65 3.97
CA MET A 18 -6.76 -4.49 2.54
C MET A 18 -6.91 -5.84 1.85
N GLN A 19 -6.08 -6.83 2.16
CA GLN A 19 -6.23 -8.16 1.55
C GLN A 19 -7.48 -8.89 2.08
N LEU A 20 -7.66 -8.94 3.39
CA LEU A 20 -8.79 -9.63 4.02
C LEU A 20 -10.15 -9.10 3.55
N ILE A 21 -10.29 -7.78 3.34
CA ILE A 21 -11.55 -7.19 2.90
C ILE A 21 -11.89 -7.51 1.45
N PHE A 22 -10.90 -7.70 0.56
CA PHE A 22 -11.19 -8.18 -0.80
C PHE A 22 -11.79 -9.57 -0.78
N ARG A 23 -11.21 -10.50 -0.02
CA ARG A 23 -11.72 -11.87 0.00
C ARG A 23 -13.01 -11.99 0.80
N TYR A 24 -12.99 -11.62 2.08
CA TYR A 24 -14.11 -11.85 2.99
C TYR A 24 -15.18 -10.75 2.90
N GLY A 25 -14.80 -9.55 2.46
CA GLY A 25 -15.72 -8.43 2.28
C GLY A 25 -16.29 -8.32 0.86
N PHE A 26 -15.71 -8.97 -0.14
CA PHE A 26 -16.18 -8.91 -1.53
C PHE A 26 -16.29 -10.26 -2.21
N PHE A 27 -15.19 -10.94 -2.54
CA PHE A 27 -15.26 -12.15 -3.39
C PHE A 27 -16.15 -13.26 -2.86
N LYS A 28 -16.17 -13.52 -1.55
CA LYS A 28 -17.07 -14.51 -0.95
C LYS A 28 -18.56 -14.19 -1.11
N TYR A 29 -18.93 -12.92 -1.28
CA TYR A 29 -20.30 -12.51 -1.54
C TYR A 29 -20.72 -12.65 -3.00
N GLN A 30 -19.76 -12.85 -3.91
CA GLN A 30 -20.01 -12.89 -5.36
C GLN A 30 -20.33 -14.30 -5.88
N ASN A 31 -20.41 -15.31 -5.01
CA ASN A 31 -20.65 -16.71 -5.36
C ASN A 31 -19.71 -17.26 -6.45
N ILE A 32 -18.46 -16.78 -6.46
CA ILE A 32 -17.43 -17.24 -7.38
C ILE A 32 -16.54 -18.34 -6.76
N PRO A 33 -16.02 -19.27 -7.56
CA PRO A 33 -14.98 -20.19 -7.07
C PRO A 33 -13.71 -19.41 -6.70
N LEU A 34 -13.10 -19.81 -5.59
CA LEU A 34 -11.84 -19.27 -5.09
C LEU A 34 -10.82 -20.40 -4.95
N ALA A 35 -9.57 -20.14 -5.33
CA ALA A 35 -8.55 -21.18 -5.41
C ALA A 35 -8.05 -21.64 -4.03
N LEU A 36 -7.89 -20.71 -3.10
CA LEU A 36 -7.33 -21.02 -1.78
C LEU A 36 -8.44 -21.37 -0.78
N ALA A 37 -8.18 -22.28 0.15
CA ALA A 37 -8.96 -22.41 1.38
C ALA A 37 -8.71 -21.21 2.32
N ASP A 38 -9.60 -20.96 3.28
CA ASP A 38 -9.51 -19.78 4.16
C ASP A 38 -8.20 -19.70 4.96
N TRP A 39 -7.71 -20.84 5.46
CA TRP A 39 -6.44 -20.88 6.18
C TRP A 39 -5.23 -20.65 5.24
N GLN A 40 -5.30 -21.11 3.99
CA GLN A 40 -4.27 -20.87 2.97
C GLN A 40 -4.28 -19.41 2.54
N TYR A 41 -5.45 -18.79 2.45
CA TYR A 41 -5.55 -17.37 2.21
C TYR A 41 -5.00 -16.54 3.37
N ASN A 42 -5.31 -16.90 4.61
CA ASN A 42 -4.73 -16.24 5.77
C ASN A 42 -3.20 -16.42 5.81
N LEU A 43 -2.69 -17.53 5.28
CA LEU A 43 -1.26 -17.74 5.07
C LEU A 43 -0.68 -16.81 3.98
N LEU A 44 -1.42 -16.53 2.90
CA LEU A 44 -1.05 -15.53 1.90
C LEU A 44 -0.93 -14.15 2.53
N VAL A 45 -1.91 -13.77 3.35
CA VAL A 45 -1.89 -12.48 4.08
C VAL A 45 -0.74 -12.43 5.07
N LEU A 46 -0.47 -13.52 5.79
CA LEU A 46 0.67 -13.58 6.70
C LEU A 46 2.00 -13.47 5.94
N SER A 47 2.12 -14.14 4.79
CA SER A 47 3.29 -14.08 3.92
C SER A 47 3.59 -12.65 3.47
N THR A 48 2.59 -11.90 2.99
CA THR A 48 2.77 -10.51 2.56
C THR A 48 3.13 -9.59 3.72
N VAL A 49 2.48 -9.77 4.89
CA VAL A 49 2.77 -9.02 6.11
C VAL A 49 4.19 -9.27 6.61
N LEU A 50 4.66 -10.52 6.61
CA LEU A 50 6.02 -10.85 7.06
C LEU A 50 7.09 -10.25 6.13
N ILE A 51 6.89 -10.34 4.82
CA ILE A 51 7.83 -9.74 3.85
C ILE A 51 7.84 -8.21 4.00
N ALA A 52 6.68 -7.57 4.13
CA ALA A 52 6.59 -6.12 4.37
C ALA A 52 7.21 -5.72 5.72
N ALA A 53 7.04 -6.52 6.76
CA ALA A 53 7.67 -6.32 8.07
C ALA A 53 9.19 -6.40 7.96
N GLY A 54 9.72 -7.38 7.24
CA GLY A 54 11.14 -7.47 6.89
C GLY A 54 11.62 -6.22 6.16
N GLY A 55 10.86 -5.75 5.16
CA GLY A 55 11.09 -4.49 4.46
C GLY A 55 11.21 -3.28 5.38
N TYR A 56 10.34 -3.16 6.38
CA TYR A 56 10.44 -2.07 7.37
C TYR A 56 11.65 -2.21 8.30
N VAL A 57 12.02 -3.43 8.69
CA VAL A 57 13.19 -3.68 9.54
C VAL A 57 14.47 -3.30 8.80
N ILE A 58 14.64 -3.77 7.56
CA ILE A 58 15.83 -3.43 6.76
C ILE A 58 15.89 -1.93 6.45
N ASN A 59 14.73 -1.31 6.19
CA ASN A 59 14.66 0.14 6.00
C ASN A 59 15.15 0.90 7.24
N ASN A 60 14.68 0.53 8.44
CA ASN A 60 15.13 1.17 9.69
C ASN A 60 16.62 0.92 10.00
N ILE A 61 17.23 -0.17 9.50
CA ILE A 61 18.68 -0.39 9.64
C ILE A 61 19.46 0.65 8.85
N PHE A 62 19.04 0.94 7.60
CA PHE A 62 19.71 1.89 6.72
C PHE A 62 19.29 3.36 6.93
N ASP A 63 18.22 3.63 7.69
CA ASP A 63 17.69 4.97 7.93
C ASP A 63 18.17 5.60 9.26
N GLN A 64 19.03 4.92 10.03
CA GLN A 64 19.41 5.38 11.37
C GLN A 64 19.85 6.86 11.42
N ASP A 65 20.75 7.27 10.54
CA ASP A 65 21.29 8.65 10.52
C ASP A 65 20.25 9.69 10.05
N THR A 66 19.39 9.32 9.09
CA THR A 66 18.33 10.19 8.58
C THR A 66 17.21 10.34 9.61
N ASP A 67 16.79 9.25 10.25
CA ASP A 67 15.76 9.23 11.28
C ASP A 67 16.19 9.96 12.55
N LEU A 68 17.49 9.99 12.89
CA LEU A 68 18.00 10.80 13.99
C LEU A 68 17.74 12.30 13.80
N ILE A 69 17.75 12.78 12.56
CA ILE A 69 17.46 14.18 12.21
C ILE A 69 15.95 14.39 12.06
N ASN A 70 15.31 13.57 11.24
CA ASN A 70 13.91 13.77 10.86
C ASN A 70 12.93 13.39 11.97
N ASN A 71 13.18 12.29 12.68
CA ASN A 71 12.25 11.68 13.63
C ASN A 71 12.98 10.97 14.78
N PRO A 72 13.77 11.68 15.62
CA PRO A 72 14.65 11.07 16.63
C PRO A 72 13.93 10.16 17.62
N LYS A 73 12.64 10.43 17.90
CA LYS A 73 11.80 9.61 18.80
C LYS A 73 11.42 8.25 18.22
N ASN A 74 11.61 8.04 16.92
CA ASN A 74 11.25 6.82 16.20
C ASN A 74 12.46 5.93 15.89
N VAL A 75 13.68 6.35 16.21
CA VAL A 75 14.90 5.54 16.03
C VAL A 75 14.87 4.36 17.01
N ILE A 76 14.93 3.15 16.46
CA ILE A 76 14.82 1.89 17.24
C ILE A 76 16.07 1.04 17.08
N VAL A 77 16.55 0.91 15.84
CA VAL A 77 17.82 0.25 15.52
C VAL A 77 18.96 1.16 15.98
N GLY A 78 20.00 0.60 16.58
CA GLY A 78 21.11 1.35 17.18
C GLY A 78 20.80 1.91 18.57
N ALA A 79 19.53 2.28 18.84
CA ALA A 79 19.10 2.82 20.13
C ALA A 79 18.63 1.75 21.13
N SER A 80 17.68 0.90 20.72
CA SER A 80 17.03 -0.08 21.61
C SER A 80 17.14 -1.52 21.14
N ILE A 81 17.45 -1.71 19.86
CA ILE A 81 17.70 -3.01 19.22
C ILE A 81 19.02 -2.87 18.48
N SER A 82 19.98 -3.78 18.71
CA SER A 82 21.25 -3.72 17.98
C SER A 82 21.06 -4.09 16.51
N GLU A 83 21.93 -3.59 15.65
CA GLU A 83 21.88 -3.89 14.21
C GLU A 83 21.90 -5.38 13.91
N THR A 84 22.75 -6.15 14.60
CA THR A 84 22.81 -7.62 14.44
C THR A 84 21.46 -8.28 14.71
N HIS A 85 20.75 -7.86 15.78
CA HIS A 85 19.43 -8.39 16.07
C HIS A 85 18.41 -7.94 15.02
N ALA A 86 18.49 -6.70 14.53
CA ALA A 86 17.62 -6.23 13.46
C ALA A 86 17.82 -7.03 12.15
N TYR A 87 19.07 -7.34 11.76
CA TYR A 87 19.36 -8.19 10.60
C TYR A 87 18.81 -9.61 10.79
N ASN A 88 18.94 -10.20 11.98
CA ASN A 88 18.36 -11.51 12.29
C ASN A 88 16.83 -11.49 12.17
N ILE A 89 16.17 -10.44 12.66
CA ILE A 89 14.72 -10.25 12.53
C ILE A 89 14.34 -10.12 11.05
N TYR A 90 15.05 -9.29 10.28
CA TYR A 90 14.83 -9.12 8.84
C TYR A 90 14.91 -10.45 8.10
N LEU A 91 15.96 -11.22 8.32
CA LEU A 91 16.16 -12.53 7.69
C LEU A 91 15.04 -13.50 8.08
N ALA A 92 14.72 -13.61 9.38
CA ALA A 92 13.67 -14.51 9.84
C ALA A 92 12.30 -14.17 9.21
N LEU A 93 11.88 -12.90 9.27
CA LEU A 93 10.59 -12.46 8.72
C LEU A 93 10.51 -12.70 7.21
N THR A 94 11.54 -12.27 6.47
CA THR A 94 11.57 -12.35 5.02
C THR A 94 11.64 -13.81 4.54
N SER A 95 12.49 -14.64 5.14
CA SER A 95 12.62 -16.05 4.78
C SER A 95 11.35 -16.84 5.08
N ILE A 96 10.69 -16.60 6.23
CA ILE A 96 9.42 -17.26 6.56
C ILE A 96 8.33 -16.84 5.57
N GLY A 97 8.22 -15.53 5.27
CA GLY A 97 7.25 -15.05 4.28
C GLY A 97 7.48 -15.65 2.89
N VAL A 98 8.72 -15.66 2.40
CA VAL A 98 9.06 -16.28 1.11
C VAL A 98 8.75 -17.79 1.11
N ALA A 99 9.04 -18.50 2.20
CA ALA A 99 8.74 -19.93 2.33
C ALA A 99 7.22 -20.21 2.29
N MET A 100 6.41 -19.37 2.95
CA MET A 100 4.95 -19.43 2.86
C MET A 100 4.46 -19.19 1.42
N GLY A 101 5.04 -18.20 0.75
CA GLY A 101 4.77 -17.92 -0.65
C GLY A 101 5.09 -19.08 -1.58
N PHE A 102 6.24 -19.74 -1.37
CA PHE A 102 6.61 -20.95 -2.11
C PHE A 102 5.59 -22.07 -1.90
N TYR A 103 5.18 -22.33 -0.65
CA TYR A 103 4.13 -23.30 -0.36
C TYR A 103 2.84 -22.98 -1.11
N LEU A 104 2.37 -21.74 -1.04
CA LEU A 104 1.12 -21.30 -1.69
C LEU A 104 1.18 -21.42 -3.22
N SER A 105 2.33 -21.10 -3.83
CA SER A 105 2.53 -21.25 -5.27
C SER A 105 2.41 -22.71 -5.74
N ASN A 106 2.83 -23.67 -4.91
CA ASN A 106 2.62 -25.09 -5.19
C ASN A 106 1.18 -25.52 -4.96
N VAL A 107 0.51 -24.99 -3.93
CA VAL A 107 -0.92 -25.26 -3.67
C VAL A 107 -1.81 -24.88 -4.85
N ILE A 108 -1.53 -23.76 -5.51
CA ILE A 108 -2.30 -23.32 -6.69
C ILE A 108 -1.78 -23.91 -8.01
N GLU A 109 -0.88 -24.90 -7.95
CA GLU A 109 -0.27 -25.57 -9.11
C GLU A 109 0.49 -24.62 -10.07
N LYS A 110 1.02 -23.51 -9.53
CA LYS A 110 1.83 -22.51 -10.26
C LYS A 110 3.16 -22.26 -9.52
N PRO A 111 4.08 -23.25 -9.47
CA PRO A 111 5.33 -23.10 -8.70
C PRO A 111 6.18 -21.89 -9.14
N GLY A 112 6.10 -21.48 -10.41
CA GLY A 112 6.76 -20.27 -10.90
C GLY A 112 6.33 -18.97 -10.21
N PHE A 113 5.14 -18.93 -9.60
CA PHE A 113 4.67 -17.75 -8.86
C PHE A 113 5.45 -17.53 -7.54
N ALA A 114 6.25 -18.50 -7.09
CA ALA A 114 7.13 -18.30 -5.93
C ALA A 114 8.14 -17.16 -6.18
N ALA A 115 8.51 -16.94 -7.45
CA ALA A 115 9.38 -15.84 -7.85
C ALA A 115 8.82 -14.46 -7.47
N ILE A 116 7.50 -14.31 -7.38
CA ILE A 116 6.84 -13.04 -6.99
C ILE A 116 7.28 -12.63 -5.58
N PHE A 117 7.26 -13.55 -4.62
CA PHE A 117 7.65 -13.25 -3.23
C PHE A 117 9.14 -12.94 -3.10
N ILE A 118 9.98 -13.66 -3.86
CA ILE A 118 11.43 -13.42 -3.92
C ILE A 118 11.70 -12.03 -4.50
N LEU A 119 11.03 -11.68 -5.61
CA LEU A 119 11.18 -10.37 -6.24
C LEU A 119 10.73 -9.25 -5.30
N ILE A 120 9.59 -9.38 -4.63
CA ILE A 120 9.13 -8.38 -3.64
C ILE A 120 10.16 -8.20 -2.53
N ALA A 121 10.68 -9.29 -1.95
CA ALA A 121 11.70 -9.24 -0.91
C ALA A 121 12.99 -8.57 -1.40
N ALA A 122 13.45 -8.94 -2.60
CA ALA A 122 14.63 -8.34 -3.23
C ALA A 122 14.41 -6.85 -3.53
N THR A 123 13.24 -6.45 -4.04
CA THR A 123 12.90 -5.05 -4.30
C THR A 123 12.86 -4.23 -3.01
N LEU A 124 12.33 -4.76 -1.91
CA LEU A 124 12.36 -4.08 -0.60
C LEU A 124 13.79 -3.88 -0.09
N TYR A 125 14.67 -4.86 -0.28
CA TYR A 125 16.09 -4.74 0.06
C TYR A 125 16.82 -3.71 -0.82
N LEU A 126 16.59 -3.77 -2.14
CA LEU A 126 17.15 -2.79 -3.09
C LEU A 126 16.63 -1.38 -2.81
N TYR A 127 15.37 -1.26 -2.43
CA TYR A 127 14.79 0.01 -2.01
C TYR A 127 15.54 0.60 -0.81
N ALA A 128 15.70 -0.18 0.26
CA ALA A 128 16.35 0.29 1.49
C ALA A 128 17.83 0.67 1.29
N THR A 129 18.52 -0.01 0.37
CA THR A 129 19.96 0.17 0.13
C THR A 129 20.29 1.24 -0.90
N SER A 130 19.53 1.35 -2.00
CA SER A 130 19.90 2.22 -3.13
C SER A 130 18.75 3.04 -3.71
N LEU A 131 17.55 2.46 -3.90
CA LEU A 131 16.50 3.16 -4.64
C LEU A 131 15.87 4.30 -3.85
N LYS A 132 15.89 4.26 -2.51
CA LYS A 132 15.35 5.35 -1.68
C LYS A 132 16.04 6.69 -1.92
N GLN A 133 17.31 6.68 -2.34
CA GLN A 133 18.10 7.88 -2.58
C GLN A 133 17.86 8.49 -3.98
N MET A 134 17.10 7.78 -4.84
CA MET A 134 16.85 8.15 -6.23
C MET A 134 15.51 8.89 -6.39
N MET A 135 15.58 10.18 -6.73
CA MET A 135 14.49 11.09 -7.12
C MET A 135 13.06 10.56 -6.94
N LEU A 136 12.43 10.01 -7.98
CA LEU A 136 11.06 9.49 -7.96
C LEU A 136 10.98 7.96 -7.92
N ILE A 137 12.10 7.27 -8.16
CA ILE A 137 12.12 5.82 -8.33
C ILE A 137 11.76 5.14 -7.01
N GLY A 138 12.30 5.63 -5.89
CA GLY A 138 11.94 5.14 -4.56
C GLY A 138 10.44 5.21 -4.28
N ASN A 139 9.81 6.37 -4.52
CA ASN A 139 8.38 6.55 -4.26
C ASN A 139 7.52 5.67 -5.16
N ILE A 140 7.88 5.56 -6.44
CA ILE A 140 7.17 4.70 -7.41
C ILE A 140 7.26 3.24 -6.99
N VAL A 141 8.43 2.77 -6.57
CA VAL A 141 8.63 1.38 -6.12
C VAL A 141 7.78 1.08 -4.89
N VAL A 142 7.78 1.94 -3.87
CA VAL A 142 6.95 1.73 -2.66
C VAL A 142 5.46 1.77 -2.98
N ALA A 143 5.03 2.69 -3.85
CA ALA A 143 3.65 2.74 -4.33
C ALA A 143 3.25 1.49 -5.13
N LEU A 144 4.14 0.99 -6.00
CA LEU A 144 3.93 -0.24 -6.75
C LEU A 144 3.84 -1.45 -5.82
N LEU A 145 4.72 -1.58 -4.82
CA LEU A 145 4.68 -2.69 -3.86
C LEU A 145 3.36 -2.71 -3.07
N LEU A 146 2.87 -1.54 -2.63
CA LEU A 146 1.58 -1.43 -1.95
C LEU A 146 0.43 -1.81 -2.90
N SER A 147 0.42 -1.27 -4.11
CA SER A 147 -0.59 -1.61 -5.13
C SER A 147 -0.59 -3.10 -5.46
N PHE A 148 0.61 -3.68 -5.61
CA PHE A 148 0.79 -5.10 -5.92
C PHE A 148 0.29 -6.01 -4.79
N SER A 149 0.29 -5.54 -3.53
CA SER A 149 -0.34 -6.28 -2.43
C SER A 149 -1.84 -6.48 -2.60
N VAL A 150 -2.52 -5.64 -3.39
CA VAL A 150 -3.91 -5.83 -3.80
C VAL A 150 -3.95 -6.87 -4.94
N ILE A 151 -3.11 -6.69 -5.96
CA ILE A 151 -3.01 -7.56 -7.15
C ILE A 151 -2.73 -9.02 -6.78
N ILE A 152 -1.87 -9.27 -5.79
CA ILE A 152 -1.50 -10.63 -5.37
C ILE A 152 -2.71 -11.47 -4.93
N VAL A 153 -3.77 -10.83 -4.42
CA VAL A 153 -5.03 -11.50 -4.08
C VAL A 153 -5.67 -12.08 -5.33
N GLY A 154 -5.75 -11.32 -6.41
CA GLY A 154 -6.28 -11.81 -7.69
C GLY A 154 -5.40 -12.90 -8.30
N ILE A 155 -4.08 -12.77 -8.22
CA ILE A 155 -3.12 -13.74 -8.78
C ILE A 155 -3.22 -15.10 -8.10
N PHE A 156 -3.40 -15.13 -6.77
CA PHE A 156 -3.39 -16.38 -6.00
C PHE A 156 -4.78 -16.96 -5.76
N ASP A 157 -5.83 -16.15 -5.86
CA ASP A 157 -7.18 -16.58 -5.46
C ASP A 157 -8.20 -16.61 -6.60
N LEU A 158 -8.11 -15.67 -7.55
CA LEU A 158 -9.01 -15.61 -8.71
C LEU A 158 -8.44 -16.34 -9.93
N PHE A 159 -7.20 -16.01 -10.30
CA PHE A 159 -6.57 -16.53 -11.52
C PHE A 159 -6.52 -18.07 -11.55
N PRO A 160 -6.13 -18.80 -10.48
CA PRO A 160 -6.08 -20.26 -10.52
C PRO A 160 -7.46 -20.92 -10.52
N ALA A 161 -8.51 -20.21 -10.06
CA ALA A 161 -9.90 -20.68 -10.09
C ALA A 161 -10.62 -20.36 -11.42
N THR A 162 -9.93 -19.71 -12.36
CA THR A 162 -10.50 -19.30 -13.63
C THR A 162 -10.50 -20.47 -14.64
N THR A 163 -11.68 -20.78 -15.18
CA THR A 163 -11.90 -21.76 -16.24
C THR A 163 -12.40 -21.07 -17.51
N SER A 164 -12.41 -21.78 -18.63
CA SER A 164 -12.96 -21.24 -19.89
C SER A 164 -14.43 -20.81 -19.78
N GLU A 165 -15.20 -21.42 -18.87
CA GLU A 165 -16.62 -21.13 -18.66
C GLU A 165 -16.87 -19.86 -17.83
N ASN A 166 -16.02 -19.59 -16.83
CA ASN A 166 -16.18 -18.45 -15.92
C ASN A 166 -15.23 -17.27 -16.22
N GLN A 167 -14.41 -17.37 -17.28
CA GLN A 167 -13.36 -16.40 -17.61
C GLN A 167 -13.87 -14.96 -17.71
N GLN A 168 -15.05 -14.74 -18.32
CA GLN A 168 -15.62 -13.41 -18.44
C GLN A 168 -15.98 -12.82 -17.07
N GLN A 169 -16.59 -13.61 -16.19
CA GLN A 169 -16.95 -13.20 -14.84
C GLN A 169 -15.70 -12.94 -13.98
N MET A 170 -14.70 -13.82 -14.03
CA MET A 170 -13.43 -13.65 -13.33
C MET A 170 -12.66 -12.42 -13.81
N GLY A 171 -12.68 -12.16 -15.12
CA GLY A 171 -12.07 -10.97 -15.71
C GLY A 171 -12.67 -9.67 -15.18
N ILE A 172 -14.00 -9.63 -14.96
CA ILE A 172 -14.67 -8.46 -14.35
C ILE A 172 -14.16 -8.24 -12.92
N PHE A 173 -14.11 -9.27 -12.08
CA PHE A 173 -13.64 -9.14 -10.69
C PHE A 173 -12.15 -8.80 -10.60
N PHE A 174 -11.33 -9.36 -11.49
CA PHE A 174 -9.92 -9.01 -11.59
C PHE A 174 -9.75 -7.55 -12.04
N SER A 175 -10.56 -7.07 -13.00
CA SER A 175 -10.56 -5.67 -13.42
C SER A 175 -10.93 -4.72 -12.29
N MET A 176 -11.97 -5.03 -11.51
CA MET A 176 -12.33 -4.23 -10.34
C MET A 176 -11.18 -4.17 -9.33
N LEU A 177 -10.52 -5.31 -9.08
CA LEU A 177 -9.35 -5.36 -8.22
C LEU A 177 -8.21 -4.48 -8.75
N LEU A 178 -7.98 -4.45 -10.07
CA LEU A 178 -7.02 -3.56 -10.71
C LEU A 178 -7.38 -2.08 -10.53
N ASP A 179 -8.67 -1.70 -10.61
CA ASP A 179 -9.11 -0.33 -10.37
C ASP A 179 -8.73 0.14 -8.95
N PHE A 180 -8.94 -0.72 -7.94
CA PHE A 180 -8.51 -0.44 -6.57
C PHE A 180 -6.98 -0.43 -6.42
N ALA A 181 -6.27 -1.30 -7.14
CA ALA A 181 -4.80 -1.30 -7.12
C ALA A 181 -4.23 -0.02 -7.72
N ILE A 182 -4.82 0.50 -8.81
CA ILE A 182 -4.45 1.78 -9.44
C ILE A 182 -4.74 2.93 -8.47
N PHE A 183 -5.91 2.95 -7.84
CA PHE A 183 -6.22 3.94 -6.82
C PHE A 183 -5.22 3.91 -5.66
N ALA A 184 -4.92 2.72 -5.12
CA ALA A 184 -3.95 2.55 -4.05
C ALA A 184 -2.54 3.00 -4.44
N PHE A 185 -2.12 2.71 -5.68
CA PHE A 185 -0.86 3.19 -6.25
C PHE A 185 -0.80 4.73 -6.23
N ILE A 186 -1.80 5.40 -6.81
CA ILE A 186 -1.81 6.86 -6.94
C ILE A 186 -1.82 7.54 -5.56
N ILE A 187 -2.70 7.09 -4.66
CA ILE A 187 -2.80 7.65 -3.31
C ILE A 187 -1.49 7.46 -2.53
N ASN A 188 -0.87 6.28 -2.62
CA ASN A 188 0.39 6.05 -1.93
C ASN A 188 1.57 6.78 -2.57
N LEU A 189 1.58 6.97 -3.89
CA LEU A 189 2.59 7.78 -4.56
C LEU A 189 2.51 9.24 -4.09
N LEU A 190 1.31 9.83 -4.05
CA LEU A 190 1.10 11.16 -3.48
C LEU A 190 1.57 11.22 -2.03
N ARG A 191 1.31 10.18 -1.25
CA ARG A 191 1.67 10.09 0.17
C ARG A 191 3.19 10.03 0.37
N GLU A 192 3.89 9.23 -0.42
CA GLU A 192 5.35 9.12 -0.32
C GLU A 192 6.01 10.44 -0.78
N ILE A 193 5.56 11.07 -1.86
CA ILE A 193 6.08 12.40 -2.24
C ILE A 193 5.77 13.46 -1.16
N THR A 194 4.59 13.43 -0.54
CA THR A 194 4.22 14.35 0.54
C THR A 194 5.12 14.18 1.77
N LYS A 195 5.56 12.94 2.07
CA LYS A 195 6.53 12.69 3.15
C LYS A 195 7.94 13.14 2.79
N ASP A 196 8.38 12.95 1.55
CA ASP A 196 9.69 13.47 1.15
C ASP A 196 9.74 15.00 1.29
N ILE A 197 8.60 15.69 1.10
CA ILE A 197 8.49 17.13 1.37
C ILE A 197 8.51 17.40 2.89
N GLU A 198 7.84 16.57 3.70
CA GLU A 198 7.87 16.62 5.17
C GLU A 198 9.30 16.46 5.74
N ASP A 199 10.13 15.64 5.09
CA ASP A 199 11.47 15.22 5.53
C ASP A 199 12.62 15.93 4.78
N PHE A 200 12.29 16.99 4.04
CA PHE A 200 13.22 17.75 3.18
C PHE A 200 14.56 18.11 3.86
N GLU A 201 14.53 18.68 5.07
CA GLU A 201 15.74 19.15 5.76
C GLU A 201 16.70 17.99 6.12
N GLY A 202 16.18 16.87 6.63
CA GLY A 202 17.02 15.72 6.99
C GLY A 202 17.58 15.01 5.77
N ASP A 203 16.78 14.87 4.71
CA ASP A 203 17.22 14.25 3.47
C ASP A 203 18.30 15.11 2.77
N HIS A 204 18.14 16.44 2.81
CA HIS A 204 19.12 17.38 2.26
C HIS A 204 20.45 17.32 3.02
N ASN A 205 20.41 17.27 4.36
CA ASN A 205 21.62 17.18 5.18
C ASN A 205 22.38 15.85 5.00
N GLN A 206 21.69 14.78 4.58
CA GLN A 206 22.28 13.48 4.27
C GLN A 206 22.71 13.33 2.80
N GLY A 207 22.62 14.40 2.01
CA GLY A 207 23.03 14.39 0.60
C GLY A 207 22.16 13.52 -0.29
N MET A 208 20.90 13.26 0.09
CA MET A 208 19.96 12.52 -0.74
C MET A 208 19.53 13.32 -1.96
N THR A 209 19.09 12.63 -3.01
CA THR A 209 18.59 13.25 -4.24
C THR A 209 17.10 12.97 -4.45
N THR A 210 16.31 13.06 -3.39
CA THR A 210 14.85 12.84 -3.43
C THR A 210 14.17 13.88 -4.33
N PHE A 211 12.94 13.58 -4.76
CA PHE A 211 12.20 14.45 -5.67
C PHE A 211 12.12 15.91 -5.19
N PRO A 212 11.76 16.21 -3.92
CA PRO A 212 11.70 17.57 -3.43
C PRO A 212 13.05 18.28 -3.40
N ILE A 213 14.16 17.58 -3.13
CA ILE A 213 15.51 18.15 -3.17
C ILE A 213 15.88 18.54 -4.60
N PHE A 214 15.53 17.73 -5.59
CA PHE A 214 15.85 17.99 -6.99
C PHE A 214 15.05 19.17 -7.58
N VAL A 215 13.73 19.23 -7.34
CA VAL A 215 12.88 20.29 -7.94
C VAL A 215 12.70 21.52 -7.04
N GLY A 216 12.99 21.41 -5.75
CA GLY A 216 12.68 22.39 -4.71
C GLY A 216 11.31 22.15 -4.07
N GLU A 217 11.23 22.38 -2.75
CA GLU A 217 10.06 22.11 -1.89
C GLU A 217 8.75 22.73 -2.44
N GLU A 218 8.79 24.01 -2.84
CA GLU A 218 7.61 24.70 -3.37
C GLU A 218 7.11 24.09 -4.69
N LYS A 219 8.03 23.68 -5.58
CA LYS A 219 7.66 23.06 -6.86
C LYS A 219 7.12 21.66 -6.64
N ALA A 220 7.73 20.89 -5.75
CA ALA A 220 7.25 19.56 -5.38
C ALA A 220 5.82 19.64 -4.82
N THR A 221 5.55 20.60 -3.94
CA THR A 221 4.21 20.85 -3.37
C THR A 221 3.17 21.16 -4.45
N LYS A 222 3.50 22.01 -5.43
CA LYS A 222 2.62 22.33 -6.57
C LYS A 222 2.37 21.13 -7.48
N ILE A 223 3.37 20.27 -7.66
CA ILE A 223 3.23 19.03 -8.44
C ILE A 223 2.32 18.05 -7.72
N VAL A 224 2.48 17.84 -6.41
CA VAL A 224 1.58 17.01 -5.60
C VAL A 224 0.15 17.54 -5.66
N PHE A 225 -0.03 18.86 -5.54
CA PHE A 225 -1.33 19.51 -5.73
C PHE A 225 -1.96 19.16 -7.09
N ALA A 226 -1.23 19.34 -8.19
CA ALA A 226 -1.74 19.03 -9.53
C ALA A 226 -2.07 17.54 -9.70
N LEU A 227 -1.19 16.64 -9.24
CA LEU A 227 -1.39 15.19 -9.33
C LEU A 227 -2.56 14.70 -8.47
N SER A 228 -2.90 15.39 -7.38
CA SER A 228 -4.01 15.00 -6.50
C SER A 228 -5.40 15.16 -7.11
N PHE A 229 -5.54 15.85 -8.24
CA PHE A 229 -6.78 15.86 -9.03
C PHE A 229 -7.02 14.53 -9.76
N ILE A 230 -5.97 13.77 -10.10
CA ILE A 230 -6.10 12.48 -10.81
C ILE A 230 -6.97 11.50 -10.02
N PRO A 231 -6.67 11.14 -8.75
CA PRO A 231 -7.51 10.20 -8.01
C PRO A 231 -8.92 10.77 -7.77
N LEU A 232 -9.08 12.08 -7.60
CA LEU A 232 -10.39 12.71 -7.44
C LEU A 232 -11.25 12.51 -8.69
N ILE A 233 -10.71 12.79 -9.88
CA ILE A 233 -11.40 12.61 -11.17
C ILE A 233 -11.73 11.14 -11.40
N LEU A 234 -10.78 10.22 -11.12
CA LEU A 234 -11.00 8.79 -11.27
C LEU A 234 -12.15 8.29 -10.38
N VAL A 235 -12.19 8.71 -9.11
CA VAL A 235 -13.27 8.30 -8.19
C VAL A 235 -14.61 8.88 -8.63
N ILE A 236 -14.67 10.16 -9.05
CA ILE A 236 -15.92 10.77 -9.55
C ILE A 236 -16.40 10.07 -10.81
N TYR A 237 -15.49 9.77 -11.75
CA TYR A 237 -15.81 9.01 -12.95
C TYR A 237 -16.34 7.61 -12.61
N TYR A 238 -15.69 6.91 -11.68
CA TYR A 238 -16.11 5.58 -11.24
C TYR A 238 -17.51 5.60 -10.61
N ILE A 239 -17.78 6.59 -9.75
CA ILE A 239 -19.11 6.81 -9.17
C ILE A 239 -20.14 7.03 -10.28
N ASN A 240 -19.87 7.96 -11.20
CA ASN A 240 -20.78 8.32 -12.28
C ASN A 240 -21.10 7.13 -13.20
N ARG A 241 -20.09 6.32 -13.51
CA ARG A 241 -20.20 5.21 -14.47
C ARG A 241 -20.82 3.96 -13.87
N TYR A 242 -20.55 3.65 -12.61
CA TYR A 242 -20.85 2.33 -12.04
C TYR A 242 -21.69 2.34 -10.76
N LEU A 243 -21.77 3.45 -10.02
CA LEU A 243 -22.31 3.46 -8.65
C LEU A 243 -23.46 4.44 -8.41
N LEU A 244 -23.88 5.22 -9.42
CA LEU A 244 -24.94 6.23 -9.25
C LEU A 244 -26.25 5.64 -8.71
N ASP A 245 -26.60 4.44 -9.14
CA ASP A 245 -27.82 3.76 -8.70
C ASP A 245 -27.70 3.23 -7.25
N LEU A 246 -26.48 3.14 -6.72
CA LEU A 246 -26.18 2.70 -5.35
C LEU A 246 -25.99 3.92 -4.44
N LEU A 247 -27.11 4.57 -4.06
CA LEU A 247 -27.10 5.84 -3.31
C LEU A 247 -26.20 5.79 -2.06
N PHE A 248 -26.27 4.72 -1.26
CA PHE A 248 -25.47 4.59 -0.04
C PHE A 248 -23.97 4.53 -0.33
N VAL A 249 -23.56 3.77 -1.35
CA VAL A 249 -22.16 3.65 -1.77
C VAL A 249 -21.65 4.99 -2.30
N THR A 250 -22.48 5.67 -3.12
CA THR A 250 -22.16 6.98 -3.67
C THR A 250 -21.95 8.01 -2.55
N ILE A 251 -22.87 8.10 -1.58
CA ILE A 251 -22.73 9.00 -0.43
C ILE A 251 -21.47 8.66 0.38
N TYR A 252 -21.20 7.37 0.60
CA TYR A 252 -20.01 6.92 1.31
C TYR A 252 -18.71 7.38 0.62
N LEU A 253 -18.57 7.16 -0.69
CA LEU A 253 -17.37 7.56 -1.43
C LEU A 253 -17.23 9.09 -1.50
N LEU A 254 -18.33 9.82 -1.69
CA LEU A 254 -18.30 11.28 -1.67
C LEU A 254 -17.82 11.82 -0.31
N LEU A 255 -18.28 11.24 0.80
CA LEU A 255 -17.98 11.73 2.13
C LEU A 255 -16.62 11.28 2.67
N PHE A 256 -16.23 10.02 2.44
CA PHE A 256 -15.02 9.43 3.03
C PHE A 256 -13.81 9.37 2.08
N VAL A 257 -14.01 9.58 0.78
CA VAL A 257 -12.92 9.59 -0.22
C VAL A 257 -12.81 10.96 -0.88
N CYS A 258 -13.85 11.43 -1.59
CA CYS A 258 -13.80 12.69 -2.32
C CYS A 258 -13.67 13.91 -1.39
N GLY A 259 -14.45 13.97 -0.31
CA GLY A 259 -14.39 15.07 0.66
C GLY A 259 -12.98 15.24 1.26
N PRO A 260 -12.38 14.19 1.85
CA PRO A 260 -11.00 14.22 2.32
C PRO A 260 -9.97 14.53 1.23
N LEU A 261 -10.15 14.04 -0.01
CA LEU A 261 -9.29 14.42 -1.14
C LEU A 261 -9.37 15.91 -1.45
N LEU A 262 -10.57 16.51 -1.43
CA LEU A 262 -10.75 17.95 -1.60
C LEU A 262 -10.07 18.72 -0.46
N VAL A 263 -10.19 18.25 0.78
CA VAL A 263 -9.48 18.84 1.93
C VAL A 263 -7.97 18.76 1.74
N PHE A 264 -7.45 17.64 1.24
CA PHE A 264 -6.03 17.48 0.90
C PHE A 264 -5.60 18.50 -0.17
N ILE A 265 -6.32 18.57 -1.29
CA ILE A 265 -6.06 19.50 -2.41
C ILE A 265 -6.02 20.96 -1.92
N LEU A 266 -7.00 21.39 -1.11
CA LEU A 266 -7.06 22.76 -0.61
C LEU A 266 -5.93 23.11 0.37
N LYS A 267 -5.51 22.14 1.19
CA LYS A 267 -4.50 22.34 2.23
C LYS A 267 -3.07 22.19 1.73
N ILE A 268 -2.79 21.27 0.79
CA ILE A 268 -1.42 21.05 0.29
C ILE A 268 -0.86 22.29 -0.40
N TRP A 269 -1.69 23.06 -1.11
CA TRP A 269 -1.27 24.29 -1.80
C TRP A 269 -0.61 25.32 -0.87
N ASN A 270 -1.05 25.40 0.38
CA ASN A 270 -0.58 26.37 1.37
C ASN A 270 0.27 25.72 2.47
N ALA A 271 0.62 24.44 2.35
CA ALA A 271 1.42 23.73 3.33
C ALA A 271 2.87 24.24 3.29
N LYS A 272 3.42 24.56 4.47
CA LYS A 272 4.78 25.07 4.64
C LYS A 272 5.51 24.50 5.86
N SER A 273 4.82 23.74 6.70
CA SER A 273 5.37 23.22 7.95
C SER A 273 5.32 21.71 7.97
N LYS A 274 6.33 21.10 8.61
CA LYS A 274 6.41 19.65 8.81
C LYS A 274 5.10 19.06 9.37
N GLN A 275 4.48 19.73 10.34
CA GLN A 275 3.20 19.28 10.93
C GLN A 275 2.04 19.27 9.92
N GLN A 276 1.99 20.22 8.99
CA GLN A 276 0.98 20.24 7.93
C GLN A 276 1.19 19.09 6.94
N PHE A 277 2.43 18.84 6.51
CA PHE A 277 2.73 17.71 5.63
C PHE A 277 2.48 16.36 6.32
N HIS A 278 2.79 16.26 7.62
CA HIS A 278 2.45 15.09 8.43
C HIS A 278 0.94 14.80 8.44
N PHE A 279 0.14 15.84 8.71
CA PHE A 279 -1.33 15.74 8.67
C PHE A 279 -1.83 15.32 7.28
N LEU A 280 -1.26 15.88 6.21
CA LEU A 280 -1.65 15.57 4.83
C LEU A 280 -1.28 14.13 4.42
N SER A 281 -0.10 13.65 4.82
CA SER A 281 0.32 12.26 4.65
C SER A 281 -0.59 11.28 5.42
N PHE A 282 -1.00 11.66 6.63
CA PHE A 282 -1.99 10.91 7.40
C PHE A 282 -3.38 10.92 6.74
N LEU A 283 -3.82 12.06 6.22
CA LEU A 283 -5.10 12.18 5.50
C LEU A 283 -5.15 11.27 4.27
N LEU A 284 -4.07 11.19 3.48
CA LEU A 284 -3.96 10.24 2.36
C LEU A 284 -4.00 8.78 2.82
N LYS A 285 -3.43 8.46 3.99
CA LYS A 285 -3.54 7.12 4.59
C LYS A 285 -4.99 6.79 4.96
N LEU A 286 -5.76 7.75 5.48
CA LEU A 286 -7.20 7.56 5.74
C LEU A 286 -8.01 7.40 4.46
N ILE A 287 -7.73 8.22 3.44
CA ILE A 287 -8.37 8.11 2.11
C ILE A 287 -8.16 6.72 1.52
N LEU A 288 -6.93 6.19 1.60
CA LEU A 288 -6.62 4.83 1.17
C LEU A 288 -7.44 3.79 1.94
N PHE A 289 -7.48 3.89 3.27
CA PHE A 289 -8.24 2.98 4.13
C PHE A 289 -9.73 2.97 3.79
N PHE A 290 -10.37 4.14 3.72
CA PHE A 290 -11.79 4.25 3.41
C PHE A 290 -12.11 3.89 1.96
N GLY A 291 -11.20 4.21 1.03
CA GLY A 291 -11.30 3.79 -0.36
C GLY A 291 -11.34 2.27 -0.49
N ILE A 292 -10.50 1.55 0.25
CA ILE A 292 -10.50 0.08 0.21
C ILE A 292 -11.67 -0.52 1.01
N LEU A 293 -12.06 0.11 2.12
CA LEU A 293 -13.28 -0.27 2.85
C LEU A 293 -14.54 -0.16 1.98
N SER A 294 -14.55 0.71 0.97
CA SER A 294 -15.67 0.84 0.03
C SER A 294 -16.01 -0.48 -0.68
N VAL A 295 -15.03 -1.37 -0.86
CA VAL A 295 -15.22 -2.70 -1.47
C VAL A 295 -16.27 -3.51 -0.69
N ALA A 296 -16.18 -3.53 0.64
CA ALA A 296 -17.17 -4.20 1.47
C ALA A 296 -18.52 -3.46 1.51
N VAL A 297 -18.49 -2.13 1.44
CA VAL A 297 -19.70 -1.30 1.38
C VAL A 297 -20.48 -1.59 0.08
N ILE A 298 -19.78 -1.76 -1.04
CA ILE A 298 -20.36 -2.15 -2.33
C ILE A 298 -21.03 -3.53 -2.20
N SER A 299 -20.33 -4.55 -1.70
CA SER A 299 -20.91 -5.89 -1.52
C SER A 299 -22.14 -5.89 -0.62
N PHE A 300 -22.08 -5.15 0.49
CA PHE A 300 -23.18 -5.06 1.43
C PHE A 300 -24.39 -4.41 0.76
N ASN A 301 -24.18 -3.34 -0.02
CA ASN A 301 -25.27 -2.68 -0.71
C ASN A 301 -25.93 -3.59 -1.75
N MET A 302 -25.13 -4.27 -2.57
CA MET A 302 -25.63 -5.25 -3.56
C MET A 302 -26.44 -6.37 -2.90
N LYS A 303 -25.99 -6.88 -1.75
CA LYS A 303 -26.69 -8.00 -1.06
C LYS A 303 -28.07 -7.65 -0.49
N TYR A 304 -28.30 -6.39 -0.09
CA TYR A 304 -29.50 -5.99 0.66
C TYR A 304 -30.45 -5.06 -0.11
N ASN A 305 -30.06 -4.60 -1.29
CA ASN A 305 -30.88 -3.73 -2.15
C ASN A 305 -31.27 -4.38 -3.50
N ASP A 306 -30.94 -5.66 -3.71
CA ASP A 306 -31.52 -6.53 -4.75
C ASP A 306 -32.69 -7.36 -4.15
#